data_AF-A9WAV7-F1
#
_entry.id   AF-A9WAV7-F1
#
_cell.length_a   1.000
_cell.length_b   1.000
_cell.length_c   1.000
_cell.angle_alpha   90.00
_cell.angle_beta   90.00
_cell.angle_gamma   90.00
#
_symmetry.space_group_name_H-M   'P 1'
#
loop_
_entity.id
_entity.type
_entity.pdbx_description
1 polymer ?
#
loop_
_entity_poly.entity_id
_entity_poly.type
_entity_poly.pdbx_seq_one_letter_code
_entity_poly.pdbx_strand_id
1 'polypeptide(L)'
;MKQIVSRLSALRHLLPSLSLTFIGIVLLSLGVAYLFIHAYRTVEGLPDVVWWLTLQFLPRPLRGVLLLAVGLMVLAGGIWQLSGVVVIPRPQQLPADGELVLGYDRARRPRRVVVISGGAGMLILSGLSDQVDRMTCIVPITDPVEYYYRASGLLNQPNVYYVVPTPEPLEVIAELDDGTLIDVRHIHLHPELAERYVRQLRLSQAALPQLTRVTLDALREADAIVLGPGSLFESILPNFLLPEFAEAVRTSSAKKIFICNLMTEPGRTSGFRVADHIRVIREFAGITPDYVLVNAQRIDPETTRIYAAAHQTPVYLDPSDYEELATIPGDMHGQRGVMIEGSMVIEADLSAAVIQYTTSLDNPQQSRAVRVLRHDGQKLAAALLELLRRA
;
A
#
# COMPACT_ATOMS: atom_id res chain seq x y z
N MET A 1 -14.36 31.12 8.25
CA MET A 1 -15.59 31.58 7.54
C MET A 1 -15.52 31.44 6.01
N LYS A 2 -14.44 31.85 5.33
CA LYS A 2 -14.28 31.71 3.87
C LYS A 2 -14.33 30.25 3.33
N GLN A 3 -13.80 29.26 4.05
CA GLN A 3 -13.88 27.83 3.66
C GLN A 3 -15.29 27.22 3.75
N ILE A 4 -16.15 27.74 4.64
CA ILE A 4 -17.54 27.26 4.78
C ILE A 4 -18.38 27.81 3.62
N VAL A 5 -18.15 29.07 3.24
CA VAL A 5 -18.84 29.72 2.11
C VAL A 5 -18.47 29.07 0.77
N SER A 6 -17.23 28.60 0.58
CA SER A 6 -16.85 27.87 -0.65
C SER A 6 -17.35 26.42 -0.69
N ARG A 7 -17.55 25.77 0.46
CA ARG A 7 -18.21 24.45 0.52
C ARG A 7 -19.72 24.55 0.22
N LEU A 8 -20.37 25.64 0.66
CA LEU A 8 -21.78 25.91 0.37
C LEU A 8 -22.04 26.24 -1.11
N SER A 9 -21.08 26.83 -1.83
CA SER A 9 -21.25 27.15 -3.25
C SER A 9 -21.26 25.90 -4.15
N ALA A 10 -20.57 24.82 -3.76
CA ALA A 10 -20.59 23.55 -4.48
C ALA A 10 -21.95 22.84 -4.39
N LEU A 11 -22.67 23.00 -3.26
CA LEU A 11 -24.02 22.45 -3.05
C LEU A 11 -25.11 23.20 -3.82
N ARG A 12 -24.83 24.42 -4.27
CA ARG A 12 -25.81 25.28 -4.96
C ARG A 12 -26.29 24.69 -6.29
N HIS A 13 -25.48 23.86 -6.95
CA HIS A 13 -25.85 23.16 -8.18
C HIS A 13 -26.76 21.94 -7.94
N LEU A 14 -26.70 21.35 -6.74
CA LEU A 14 -27.55 20.21 -6.35
C LEU A 14 -28.88 20.67 -5.76
N LEU A 15 -28.93 21.89 -5.21
CA LEU A 15 -30.11 22.50 -4.60
C LEU A 15 -31.39 22.43 -5.46
N PRO A 16 -31.37 22.76 -6.78
CA PRO A 16 -32.59 22.71 -7.59
C PRO A 16 -33.09 21.28 -7.84
N SER A 17 -32.19 20.30 -8.00
CA SER A 17 -32.59 18.90 -8.20
C SER A 17 -33.11 18.26 -6.91
N LEU A 18 -32.47 18.57 -5.78
CA LEU A 18 -32.91 18.14 -4.44
C LEU A 18 -34.23 18.80 -4.06
N SER A 19 -34.43 20.09 -4.34
CA SER A 19 -35.69 20.77 -4.04
C SER A 19 -36.83 20.23 -4.89
N LEU A 20 -36.59 19.96 -6.17
CA LEU A 20 -37.59 19.35 -7.05
C LEU A 20 -37.98 17.95 -6.59
N THR A 21 -37.00 17.13 -6.21
CA THR A 21 -37.24 15.78 -5.67
C THR A 21 -38.00 15.82 -4.35
N PHE A 22 -37.62 16.74 -3.45
CA PHE A 22 -38.31 16.95 -2.18
C PHE A 22 -39.76 17.38 -2.38
N ILE A 23 -40.02 18.35 -3.27
CA ILE A 23 -41.37 18.78 -3.63
C ILE A 23 -42.18 17.61 -4.20
N GLY A 24 -41.59 16.79 -5.07
CA GLY A 24 -42.22 15.60 -5.63
C GLY A 24 -42.62 14.58 -4.56
N ILE A 25 -41.74 14.30 -3.59
CA ILE A 25 -42.02 13.38 -2.48
C ILE A 25 -43.14 13.92 -1.59
N VAL A 26 -43.13 15.22 -1.27
CA VAL A 26 -44.19 15.86 -0.47
C VAL A 26 -45.54 15.74 -1.17
N LEU A 27 -45.62 16.07 -2.46
CA LEU A 27 -46.85 15.96 -3.24
C LEU A 27 -47.35 14.51 -3.35
N LEU A 28 -46.45 13.55 -3.59
CA LEU A 28 -46.78 12.13 -3.62
C LEU A 28 -47.33 11.66 -2.27
N SER A 29 -46.64 11.99 -1.18
CA SER A 29 -47.04 11.60 0.18
C SER A 29 -48.40 12.17 0.56
N LEU A 30 -48.67 13.43 0.17
CA LEU A 30 -49.95 14.09 0.38
C LEU A 30 -51.06 13.42 -0.44
N GLY A 31 -50.79 13.08 -1.71
CA GLY A 31 -51.72 12.36 -2.58
C GLY A 31 -52.10 10.98 -2.05
N VAL A 32 -51.11 10.20 -1.61
CA VAL A 32 -51.33 8.90 -0.96
C VAL A 32 -52.14 9.07 0.33
N ALA A 33 -51.84 10.08 1.16
CA ALA A 33 -52.60 10.34 2.38
C ALA A 33 -54.07 10.66 2.09
N TYR A 34 -54.37 11.47 1.06
CA TYR A 34 -55.75 11.76 0.66
C TYR A 34 -56.49 10.52 0.13
N LEU A 35 -55.84 9.70 -0.70
CA LEU A 35 -56.41 8.43 -1.17
C LEU A 35 -56.70 7.48 -0.01
N PHE A 36 -55.80 7.40 0.97
CA PHE A 36 -55.98 6.57 2.16
C PHE A 36 -57.13 7.07 3.05
N ILE A 37 -57.24 8.39 3.24
CA ILE A 37 -58.36 9.01 3.96
C ILE A 37 -59.69 8.75 3.23
N HIS A 38 -59.69 8.82 1.90
CA HIS A 38 -60.87 8.54 1.09
C HIS A 38 -61.29 7.08 1.23
N ALA A 39 -60.38 6.12 0.98
CA ALA A 39 -60.62 4.69 1.13
C ALA A 39 -61.15 4.34 2.52
N TYR A 40 -60.56 4.91 3.57
CA TYR A 40 -61.03 4.75 4.95
C TYR A 40 -62.45 5.27 5.19
N ARG A 41 -62.88 6.33 4.50
CA ARG A 41 -64.20 6.94 4.67
C ARG A 41 -65.28 6.31 3.80
N THR A 42 -64.92 5.65 2.70
CA THR A 42 -65.87 5.13 1.71
C THR A 42 -65.97 3.61 1.70
N VAL A 43 -64.94 2.90 2.15
CA VAL A 43 -64.92 1.43 2.16
C VAL A 43 -65.27 0.92 3.55
N GLU A 44 -66.47 0.36 3.70
CA GLU A 44 -66.88 -0.35 4.91
C GLU A 44 -66.25 -1.76 4.93
N GLY A 45 -65.71 -2.19 6.07
CA GLY A 45 -65.13 -3.54 6.26
C GLY A 45 -63.61 -3.66 6.13
N LEU A 46 -62.84 -2.59 6.37
CA LEU A 46 -61.38 -2.67 6.41
C LEU A 46 -60.88 -3.58 7.56
N PRO A 47 -59.83 -4.40 7.34
CA PRO A 47 -59.28 -5.27 8.38
C PRO A 47 -58.81 -4.51 9.63
N ASP A 48 -58.98 -5.11 10.81
CA ASP A 48 -58.58 -4.53 12.12
C ASP A 48 -57.10 -4.15 12.20
N VAL A 49 -56.25 -4.77 11.37
CA VAL A 49 -54.81 -4.43 11.25
C VAL A 49 -54.60 -2.96 10.87
N VAL A 50 -55.51 -2.38 10.08
CA VAL A 50 -55.44 -0.98 9.64
C VAL A 50 -55.61 -0.02 10.83
N TRP A 51 -56.38 -0.41 11.84
CA TRP A 51 -56.60 0.38 13.06
C TRP A 51 -55.29 0.56 13.86
N TRP A 52 -54.52 -0.51 14.00
CA TRP A 52 -53.20 -0.49 14.66
C TRP A 52 -52.16 0.27 13.84
N LEU A 53 -52.12 0.02 12.53
CA LEU A 53 -51.14 0.62 11.63
C LEU A 53 -51.31 2.15 11.52
N THR A 54 -52.54 2.65 11.62
CA THR A 54 -52.86 4.09 11.53
C THR A 54 -52.97 4.77 12.91
N LEU A 55 -52.55 4.09 13.98
CA LEU A 55 -52.46 4.59 15.35
C LEU A 55 -53.79 5.15 15.88
N GLN A 56 -54.93 4.54 15.53
CA GLN A 56 -56.26 5.14 15.77
C GLN A 56 -56.64 5.26 17.24
N PHE A 57 -55.98 4.51 18.13
CA PHE A 57 -56.10 4.66 19.58
C PHE A 57 -55.62 6.02 20.10
N LEU A 58 -54.84 6.78 19.31
CA LEU A 58 -54.40 8.13 19.67
C LEU A 58 -55.36 9.22 19.15
N PRO A 59 -55.58 10.29 19.94
CA PRO A 59 -56.23 11.50 19.47
C PRO A 59 -55.59 12.03 18.18
N ARG A 60 -56.41 12.55 17.26
CA ARG A 60 -55.98 13.10 15.96
C ARG A 60 -54.78 14.05 16.04
N PRO A 61 -54.72 15.04 16.96
CA PRO A 61 -53.55 15.94 17.04
C PRO A 61 -52.29 15.20 17.50
N LEU A 62 -52.43 14.24 18.43
CA LEU A 62 -51.29 13.49 18.98
C LEU A 62 -50.63 12.58 17.92
N ARG A 63 -51.44 11.97 17.04
CA ARG A 63 -50.93 11.19 15.90
C ARG A 63 -50.07 12.03 14.97
N GLY A 64 -50.53 13.23 14.64
CA GLY A 64 -49.80 14.15 13.78
C GLY A 64 -48.46 14.55 14.38
N VAL A 65 -48.44 14.88 15.68
CA VAL A 65 -47.21 15.22 16.40
C VAL A 65 -46.24 14.05 16.46
N LEU A 66 -46.73 12.83 16.72
CA LEU A 66 -45.90 11.63 16.82
C LEU A 66 -45.24 11.28 15.47
N LEU A 67 -46.02 11.30 14.38
CA LEU A 67 -45.50 11.03 13.03
C LEU A 67 -44.50 12.11 12.59
N LEU A 68 -44.75 13.37 12.94
CA LEU A 68 -43.82 14.48 12.67
C LEU A 68 -42.50 14.27 13.43
N ALA A 69 -42.55 13.92 14.71
CA ALA A 69 -41.36 13.70 15.54
C ALA A 69 -40.52 12.50 15.06
N VAL A 70 -41.17 11.38 14.73
CA VAL A 70 -40.49 10.19 14.18
C VAL A 70 -39.87 10.51 12.82
N GLY A 71 -40.60 11.21 11.94
CA GLY A 71 -40.07 11.64 10.65
C GLY A 71 -38.83 12.51 10.78
N LEU A 72 -38.83 13.45 11.73
CA LEU A 72 -37.70 14.36 11.98
C LEU A 72 -36.47 13.62 12.52
N MET A 73 -36.66 12.62 13.39
CA MET A 73 -35.58 11.74 13.87
C MET A 73 -34.96 10.90 12.75
N VAL A 74 -35.78 10.28 11.89
CA VAL A 74 -35.29 9.48 10.75
C VAL A 74 -34.51 10.37 9.77
N LEU A 75 -35.00 11.58 9.50
CA LEU A 75 -34.31 12.54 8.62
C LEU A 75 -32.96 12.98 9.20
N ALA A 76 -32.90 13.25 10.51
CA ALA A 76 -31.65 13.56 11.20
C ALA A 76 -30.64 12.39 11.16
N GLY A 77 -31.11 11.16 11.36
CA GLY A 77 -30.29 9.95 11.24
C GLY A 77 -29.75 9.73 9.83
N GLY A 78 -30.58 9.93 8.80
CA GLY A 78 -30.17 9.82 7.40
C GLY A 78 -29.12 10.87 7.00
N ILE A 79 -29.28 12.12 7.45
CA ILE A 79 -28.29 13.19 7.23
C ILE A 79 -26.97 12.83 7.91
N TRP A 80 -27.01 12.30 9.14
CA TRP A 80 -25.81 11.92 9.89
C TRP A 80 -25.07 10.73 9.26
N GLN A 81 -25.79 9.79 8.64
CA GLN A 81 -25.18 8.67 7.93
C GLN A 81 -24.52 9.11 6.61
N LEU A 82 -25.10 10.10 5.93
CA LEU A 82 -24.56 10.66 4.67
C LEU A 82 -23.33 11.56 4.88
N SER A 83 -23.19 12.21 6.03
CA SER A 83 -22.04 13.08 6.30
C SER A 83 -20.71 12.32 6.40
N GLY A 84 -20.75 10.98 6.52
CA GLY A 84 -19.56 10.11 6.50
C GLY A 84 -19.12 9.63 5.11
N VAL A 85 -19.90 9.81 4.04
CA VAL A 85 -19.69 9.08 2.76
C VAL A 85 -19.30 9.97 1.58
N VAL A 86 -19.37 11.30 1.68
CA VAL A 86 -19.10 12.17 0.52
C VAL A 86 -17.68 12.74 0.54
N VAL A 87 -16.71 11.91 0.14
CA VAL A 87 -15.43 12.39 -0.41
C VAL A 87 -15.44 12.05 -1.89
N ILE A 88 -15.91 13.00 -2.71
CA ILE A 88 -15.74 12.94 -4.16
C ILE A 88 -14.40 13.60 -4.47
N PRO A 89 -13.35 12.86 -4.87
CA PRO A 89 -12.14 13.48 -5.37
C PRO A 89 -12.47 14.19 -6.69
N ARG A 90 -12.10 15.47 -6.76
CA ARG A 90 -12.27 16.30 -7.95
C ARG A 90 -11.21 15.85 -8.97
N PRO A 91 -11.56 15.39 -10.18
CA PRO A 91 -10.57 15.18 -11.22
C PRO A 91 -10.03 16.55 -11.63
N GLN A 92 -8.76 16.78 -11.35
CA GLN A 92 -8.06 17.98 -11.75
C GLN A 92 -7.44 17.71 -13.12
N GLN A 93 -7.90 18.48 -14.11
CA GLN A 93 -7.39 18.60 -15.49
C GLN A 93 -7.71 17.44 -16.45
N LEU A 94 -8.69 17.70 -17.35
CA LEU A 94 -8.69 17.09 -18.68
C LEU A 94 -7.46 17.60 -19.46
N PRO A 95 -6.70 16.73 -20.12
CA PRO A 95 -5.73 17.16 -21.12
C PRO A 95 -6.48 17.87 -22.24
N ALA A 96 -6.01 19.07 -22.59
CA ALA A 96 -6.39 19.74 -23.82
C ALA A 96 -5.68 19.02 -24.98
N ASP A 97 -6.25 17.91 -25.46
CA ASP A 97 -6.12 17.49 -26.84
C ASP A 97 -7.25 16.49 -27.17
N GLY A 98 -8.08 16.89 -28.13
CA GLY A 98 -9.32 16.23 -28.53
C GLY A 98 -9.08 15.00 -29.41
N GLU A 99 -8.41 13.98 -28.88
CA GLU A 99 -8.46 12.63 -29.44
C GLU A 99 -9.04 11.65 -28.43
N LEU A 100 -10.37 11.59 -28.43
CA LEU A 100 -11.12 10.52 -27.79
C LEU A 100 -10.97 9.25 -28.66
N VAL A 101 -9.79 8.62 -28.60
CA VAL A 101 -9.65 7.24 -29.07
C VAL A 101 -10.41 6.38 -28.08
N LEU A 102 -11.65 6.03 -28.44
CA LEU A 102 -12.43 4.93 -27.87
C LEU A 102 -11.72 3.61 -28.23
N GLY A 103 -10.51 3.47 -27.71
CA GLY A 103 -9.78 2.23 -27.65
C GLY A 103 -10.48 1.37 -26.61
N TYR A 104 -11.01 0.26 -27.08
CA TYR A 104 -11.53 -0.83 -26.28
C TYR A 104 -10.36 -1.40 -25.44
N ASP A 105 -9.96 -0.71 -24.36
CA ASP A 105 -8.97 -1.24 -23.42
C ASP A 105 -9.71 -2.18 -22.48
N ARG A 106 -9.54 -3.46 -22.77
CA ARG A 106 -10.13 -4.61 -22.09
C ARG A 106 -9.73 -4.57 -20.61
N ALA A 107 -10.52 -3.87 -19.79
CA ALA A 107 -10.56 -3.94 -18.33
C ALA A 107 -9.21 -4.27 -17.67
N ARG A 108 -8.22 -3.37 -17.75
CA ARG A 108 -7.08 -3.42 -16.84
C ARG A 108 -7.64 -3.17 -15.44
N ARG A 109 -7.81 -4.24 -14.65
CA ARG A 109 -8.27 -4.10 -13.27
C ARG A 109 -7.42 -3.04 -12.56
N PRO A 110 -8.04 -2.11 -11.81
CA PRO A 110 -7.30 -1.23 -10.92
C PRO A 110 -6.45 -2.08 -9.97
N ARG A 111 -5.12 -1.92 -10.01
CA ARG A 111 -4.20 -2.78 -9.25
C ARG A 111 -4.08 -2.33 -7.80
N ARG A 112 -4.35 -3.25 -6.89
CA ARG A 112 -4.07 -3.12 -5.45
C ARG A 112 -2.69 -3.68 -5.18
N VAL A 113 -1.72 -2.81 -4.91
CA VAL A 113 -0.34 -3.20 -4.67
C VAL A 113 -0.02 -3.02 -3.20
N VAL A 114 0.43 -4.08 -2.55
CA VAL A 114 1.03 -4.01 -1.22
C VAL A 114 2.54 -3.90 -1.37
N VAL A 115 3.16 -2.99 -0.63
CA VAL A 115 4.61 -2.80 -0.55
C VAL A 115 5.06 -3.04 0.87
N ILE A 116 6.00 -3.97 1.05
CA ILE A 116 6.65 -4.28 2.32
C ILE A 116 8.08 -3.77 2.21
N SER A 117 8.39 -2.67 2.90
CA SER A 117 9.65 -1.95 2.72
C SER A 117 9.98 -1.09 3.93
N GLY A 118 11.22 -0.62 4.04
CA GLY A 118 11.60 0.48 4.92
C GLY A 118 11.25 1.84 4.32
N GLY A 119 11.42 2.90 5.11
CA GLY A 119 11.01 4.27 4.76
C GLY A 119 11.61 4.80 3.47
N ALA A 120 12.92 4.64 3.25
CA ALA A 120 13.56 5.10 2.01
C ALA A 120 13.04 4.36 0.76
N GLY A 121 12.78 3.06 0.88
CA GLY A 121 12.25 2.26 -0.22
C GLY A 121 10.82 2.60 -0.59
N MET A 122 9.98 2.90 0.41
CA MET A 122 8.61 3.38 0.18
C MET A 122 8.61 4.71 -0.61
N LEU A 123 9.54 5.61 -0.31
CA LEU A 123 9.72 6.86 -1.08
C LEU A 123 10.13 6.61 -2.53
N ILE A 124 11.02 5.66 -2.76
CA ILE A 124 11.45 5.30 -4.11
C ILE A 124 10.25 4.78 -4.90
N LEU A 125 9.40 3.96 -4.27
CA LEU A 125 8.20 3.42 -4.91
C LEU A 125 7.02 4.39 -4.97
N SER A 126 7.16 5.62 -4.51
CA SER A 126 6.09 6.63 -4.60
C SER A 126 5.65 6.90 -6.04
N GLY A 127 6.56 6.82 -7.01
CA GLY A 127 6.23 6.99 -8.43
C GLY A 127 5.28 5.91 -8.96
N LEU A 128 5.14 4.78 -8.26
CA LEU A 128 4.15 3.74 -8.59
C LEU A 128 2.73 4.19 -8.26
N SER A 129 2.55 5.09 -7.29
CA SER A 129 1.24 5.50 -6.80
C SER A 129 0.36 6.08 -7.91
N ASP A 130 0.88 6.91 -8.82
CA ASP A 130 0.10 7.51 -9.90
C ASP A 130 -0.46 6.48 -10.92
N GLN A 131 0.05 5.25 -10.89
CA GLN A 131 -0.22 4.20 -11.88
C GLN A 131 -0.97 3.00 -11.30
N VAL A 132 -1.32 3.03 -10.01
CA VAL A 132 -2.05 1.98 -9.31
C VAL A 132 -3.27 2.57 -8.60
N ASP A 133 -4.30 1.76 -8.40
CA ASP A 133 -5.55 2.24 -7.78
C ASP A 133 -5.41 2.40 -6.27
N ARG A 134 -4.69 1.46 -5.65
CA ARG A 134 -4.38 1.49 -4.23
C ARG A 134 -3.00 0.93 -4.01
N MET A 135 -2.17 1.72 -3.32
CA MET A 135 -0.87 1.30 -2.84
C MET A 135 -0.92 1.23 -1.32
N THR A 136 -0.72 0.05 -0.74
CA THR A 136 -0.67 -0.13 0.71
C THR A 136 0.75 -0.44 1.16
N CYS A 137 1.34 0.50 1.89
CA CYS A 137 2.69 0.43 2.41
C CYS A 137 2.68 -0.14 3.83
N ILE A 138 3.10 -1.38 4.00
CA ILE A 138 3.25 -2.03 5.30
C ILE A 138 4.65 -1.72 5.83
N VAL A 139 4.72 -1.06 6.99
CA VAL A 139 5.98 -0.65 7.62
C VAL A 139 6.60 -1.80 8.43
N PRO A 140 7.92 -1.78 8.68
CA PRO A 140 8.59 -2.78 9.50
C PRO A 140 8.07 -2.81 10.95
N ILE A 141 7.96 -4.00 11.54
CA ILE A 141 7.59 -4.20 12.95
C ILE A 141 8.63 -3.68 13.96
N THR A 142 9.87 -3.43 13.53
CA THR A 142 10.97 -3.00 14.40
C THR A 142 10.85 -1.54 14.84
N ASP A 143 10.31 -0.68 13.99
CA ASP A 143 9.98 0.71 14.31
C ASP A 143 8.79 1.23 13.49
N PRO A 144 7.57 0.71 13.73
CA PRO A 144 6.41 1.03 12.90
C PRO A 144 6.05 2.51 12.95
N VAL A 145 6.31 3.17 14.07
CA VAL A 145 5.94 4.58 14.30
C VAL A 145 6.86 5.51 13.52
N GLU A 146 8.18 5.35 13.62
CA GLU A 146 9.11 6.19 12.86
C GLU A 146 8.85 6.06 11.35
N TYR A 147 8.71 4.83 10.86
CA TYR A 147 8.47 4.59 9.45
C TYR A 147 7.12 5.15 8.98
N TYR A 148 6.06 5.04 9.81
CA TYR A 148 4.77 5.66 9.50
C TYR A 148 4.87 7.19 9.39
N TYR A 149 5.51 7.87 10.34
CA TYR A 149 5.63 9.33 10.30
C TYR A 149 6.49 9.81 9.13
N ARG A 150 7.61 9.13 8.85
CA ARG A 150 8.48 9.48 7.72
C ARG A 150 7.77 9.29 6.39
N ALA A 151 7.04 8.19 6.24
CA ALA A 151 6.39 7.90 4.97
C ALA A 151 5.11 8.73 4.77
N SER A 152 4.27 8.92 5.79
CA SER A 152 3.06 9.75 5.70
C SER A 152 3.36 11.24 5.48
N GLY A 153 4.43 11.77 6.07
CA GLY A 153 4.82 13.17 5.87
C GLY A 153 5.38 13.48 4.47
N LEU A 154 5.92 12.48 3.78
CA LEU A 154 6.58 12.64 2.48
C LEU A 154 5.70 12.21 1.31
N LEU A 155 4.71 11.34 1.54
CA LEU A 155 3.83 10.78 0.51
C LEU A 155 2.38 11.06 0.86
N ASN A 156 1.97 12.30 0.60
CA ASN A 156 0.60 12.75 0.74
C ASN A 156 -0.20 12.49 -0.54
N GLN A 157 -0.15 11.26 -1.05
CA GLN A 157 -0.89 10.84 -2.24
C GLN A 157 -2.22 10.19 -1.82
N PRO A 158 -3.34 10.48 -2.49
CA PRO A 158 -4.68 10.09 -2.04
C PRO A 158 -4.92 8.58 -2.05
N ASN A 159 -4.14 7.83 -2.83
CA ASN A 159 -4.25 6.38 -3.01
C ASN A 159 -3.13 5.58 -2.33
N VAL A 160 -2.28 6.24 -1.54
CA VAL A 160 -1.22 5.59 -0.75
C VAL A 160 -1.66 5.49 0.70
N TYR A 161 -1.65 4.28 1.24
CA TYR A 161 -2.08 3.99 2.61
C TYR A 161 -0.92 3.39 3.39
N TYR A 162 -0.58 4.01 4.51
CA TYR A 162 0.41 3.49 5.45
C TYR A 162 -0.25 2.62 6.49
N VAL A 163 0.26 1.41 6.64
CA VAL A 163 -0.30 0.41 7.54
C VAL A 163 0.78 -0.06 8.49
N VAL A 164 0.48 0.09 9.77
CA VAL A 164 1.28 -0.42 10.87
C VAL A 164 0.84 -1.84 11.18
N PRO A 165 1.71 -2.86 11.04
CA PRO A 165 1.36 -4.26 11.27
C PRO A 165 1.05 -4.55 12.74
N THR A 166 1.81 -3.94 13.65
CA THR A 166 1.68 -4.12 15.11
C THR A 166 1.62 -2.76 15.80
N PRO A 167 0.74 -2.57 16.81
CA PRO A 167 0.60 -1.28 17.49
C PRO A 167 1.85 -0.87 18.29
N GLU A 168 2.65 -1.85 18.70
CA GLU A 168 3.89 -1.65 19.45
C GLU A 168 5.10 -2.13 18.62
N PRO A 169 6.26 -1.46 18.74
CA PRO A 169 7.50 -1.91 18.12
C PRO A 169 7.94 -3.24 18.74
N LEU A 170 8.49 -4.11 17.90
CA LEU A 170 9.02 -5.40 18.30
C LEU A 170 10.54 -5.43 18.15
N GLU A 171 11.21 -5.92 19.18
CA GLU A 171 12.66 -6.13 19.15
C GLU A 171 12.98 -7.45 18.44
N VAL A 172 13.86 -7.35 17.44
CA VAL A 172 14.26 -8.44 16.55
C VAL A 172 15.75 -8.68 16.72
N ILE A 173 16.08 -9.87 17.21
CA ILE A 173 17.46 -10.32 17.40
C ILE A 173 17.90 -11.11 16.17
N ALA A 174 19.00 -10.67 15.58
CA ALA A 174 19.73 -11.39 14.55
C ALA A 174 20.81 -12.27 15.20
N GLU A 175 20.88 -13.51 14.75
CA GLU A 175 22.01 -14.41 14.97
C GLU A 175 22.88 -14.40 13.70
N LEU A 176 24.14 -14.01 13.84
CA LEU A 176 25.11 -13.97 12.74
C LEU A 176 25.75 -15.33 12.48
N ASP A 177 26.51 -15.45 11.40
CA ASP A 177 27.22 -16.67 11.01
C ASP A 177 28.23 -17.18 12.07
N ASP A 178 28.75 -16.30 12.91
CA ASP A 178 29.64 -16.64 14.03
C ASP A 178 28.92 -16.91 15.36
N GLY A 179 27.59 -16.91 15.36
CA GLY A 179 26.74 -17.11 16.55
C GLY A 179 26.55 -15.85 17.41
N THR A 180 27.06 -14.70 17.00
CA THR A 180 26.79 -13.42 17.66
C THR A 180 25.31 -13.08 17.62
N LEU A 181 24.78 -12.66 18.76
CA LEU A 181 23.38 -12.23 18.92
C LEU A 181 23.33 -10.72 19.09
N ILE A 182 22.58 -10.04 18.23
CA ILE A 182 22.50 -8.58 18.21
C ILE A 182 21.12 -8.11 17.76
N ASP A 183 20.62 -6.98 18.28
CA ASP A 183 19.42 -6.33 17.71
C ASP A 183 19.73 -5.91 16.27
N VAL A 184 18.87 -6.33 15.33
CA VAL A 184 19.05 -6.10 13.90
C VAL A 184 19.20 -4.61 13.54
N ARG A 185 18.61 -3.71 14.33
CA ARG A 185 18.74 -2.25 14.16
C ARG A 185 20.12 -1.75 14.53
N HIS A 186 20.83 -2.43 15.43
CA HIS A 186 22.13 -1.98 15.93
C HIS A 186 23.31 -2.51 15.14
N ILE A 187 23.13 -3.45 14.19
CA ILE A 187 24.23 -4.02 13.39
C ILE A 187 25.12 -2.93 12.75
N HIS A 188 24.52 -1.85 12.24
CA HIS A 188 25.27 -0.76 11.61
C HIS A 188 26.18 0.04 12.57
N LEU A 189 26.00 -0.10 13.89
CA LEU A 189 26.82 0.53 14.93
C LEU A 189 28.09 -0.29 15.24
N HIS A 190 28.24 -1.47 14.65
CA HIS A 190 29.31 -2.43 14.92
C HIS A 190 30.10 -2.75 13.64
N PRO A 191 31.04 -1.88 13.21
CA PRO A 191 31.84 -2.08 12.01
C PRO A 191 32.66 -3.37 12.00
N GLU A 192 33.00 -3.90 13.18
CA GLU A 192 33.70 -5.18 13.32
C GLU A 192 32.89 -6.38 12.81
N LEU A 193 31.56 -6.23 12.70
CA LEU A 193 30.67 -7.25 12.16
C LEU A 193 30.46 -7.12 10.65
N ALA A 194 31.13 -6.17 9.98
CA ALA A 194 30.87 -5.85 8.57
C ALA A 194 30.99 -7.05 7.62
N GLU A 195 31.91 -7.97 7.86
CA GLU A 195 32.12 -9.17 7.04
C GLU A 195 31.16 -10.33 7.39
N ARG A 196 30.36 -10.18 8.44
CA ARG A 196 29.38 -11.17 8.90
C ARG A 196 28.07 -11.06 8.13
N TYR A 197 27.26 -12.10 8.20
CA TYR A 197 25.91 -12.10 7.64
C TYR A 197 24.90 -12.71 8.62
N VAL A 198 23.63 -12.32 8.48
CA VAL A 198 22.56 -12.83 9.33
C VAL A 198 22.22 -14.26 8.90
N ARG A 199 22.26 -15.18 9.86
CA ARG A 199 21.87 -16.59 9.70
C ARG A 199 20.45 -16.85 10.18
N GLN A 200 20.02 -16.22 11.27
CA GLN A 200 18.70 -16.40 11.85
C GLN A 200 18.15 -15.09 12.41
N LEU A 201 16.82 -14.93 12.42
CA LEU A 201 16.10 -13.85 13.07
C LEU A 201 15.13 -14.46 14.08
N ARG A 202 14.97 -13.80 15.22
CA ARG A 202 13.99 -14.15 16.24
C ARG A 202 13.48 -12.91 16.95
N LEU A 203 12.24 -12.96 17.40
CA LEU A 203 11.70 -11.93 18.29
C LEU A 203 12.30 -12.13 19.69
N SER A 204 12.62 -11.03 20.40
CA SER A 204 13.14 -11.13 21.77
C SER A 204 12.05 -11.60 22.76
N GLN A 205 10.78 -11.37 22.43
CA GLN A 205 9.62 -11.74 23.22
C GLN A 205 8.95 -13.05 22.74
N ALA A 206 8.42 -13.82 23.69
CA ALA A 206 7.68 -15.05 23.40
C ALA A 206 6.21 -14.79 23.01
N ALA A 207 5.58 -13.77 23.60
CA ALA A 207 4.20 -13.40 23.29
C ALA A 207 4.14 -12.59 21.99
N LEU A 208 3.39 -13.10 21.01
CA LEU A 208 3.25 -12.43 19.72
C LEU A 208 2.05 -11.48 19.74
N PRO A 209 2.19 -10.22 19.29
CA PRO A 209 1.06 -9.33 19.16
C PRO A 209 0.14 -9.78 18.03
N GLN A 210 -1.14 -9.43 18.12
CA GLN A 210 -2.07 -9.60 17.02
C GLN A 210 -1.78 -8.58 15.93
N LEU A 211 -1.90 -9.00 14.67
CA LEU A 211 -1.79 -8.09 13.54
C LEU A 211 -3.02 -7.20 13.44
N THR A 212 -2.80 -5.98 12.96
CA THR A 212 -3.91 -5.08 12.65
C THR A 212 -4.74 -5.66 11.50
N ARG A 213 -6.07 -5.56 11.61
CA ARG A 213 -6.99 -6.05 10.55
C ARG A 213 -6.69 -5.43 9.19
N VAL A 214 -6.35 -4.14 9.18
CA VAL A 214 -5.99 -3.41 7.95
C VAL A 214 -4.80 -4.05 7.24
N THR A 215 -3.82 -4.61 7.98
CA THR A 215 -2.68 -5.35 7.41
C THR A 215 -3.15 -6.63 6.73
N LEU A 216 -3.95 -7.43 7.42
CA LEU A 216 -4.46 -8.70 6.90
C LEU A 216 -5.36 -8.48 5.68
N ASP A 217 -6.24 -7.50 5.72
CA ASP A 217 -7.15 -7.18 4.62
C ASP A 217 -6.37 -6.67 3.40
N ALA A 218 -5.36 -5.83 3.59
CA ALA A 218 -4.49 -5.38 2.51
C ALA A 218 -3.77 -6.54 1.83
N LEU A 219 -3.21 -7.49 2.60
CA LEU A 219 -2.51 -8.67 2.06
C LEU A 219 -3.46 -9.62 1.30
N ARG A 220 -4.70 -9.78 1.78
CA ARG A 220 -5.73 -10.62 1.15
C ARG A 220 -6.27 -10.03 -0.14
N GLU A 221 -6.42 -8.71 -0.19
CA GLU A 221 -6.98 -7.99 -1.34
C GLU A 221 -5.94 -7.61 -2.40
N ALA A 222 -4.66 -7.82 -2.13
CA ALA A 222 -3.59 -7.45 -3.03
C ALA A 222 -3.65 -8.22 -4.35
N ASP A 223 -3.44 -7.52 -5.46
CA ASP A 223 -3.11 -8.13 -6.75
C ASP A 223 -1.61 -8.45 -6.83
N ALA A 224 -0.79 -7.66 -6.11
CA ALA A 224 0.64 -7.88 -5.99
C ALA A 224 1.19 -7.47 -4.64
N ILE A 225 2.16 -8.23 -4.14
CA ILE A 225 2.93 -7.97 -2.93
C ILE A 225 4.39 -7.76 -3.35
N VAL A 226 4.86 -6.54 -3.20
CA VAL A 226 6.22 -6.12 -3.54
C VAL A 226 7.07 -6.08 -2.28
N LEU A 227 8.16 -6.85 -2.29
CA LEU A 227 9.16 -6.91 -1.23
C LEU A 227 10.32 -5.98 -1.61
N GLY A 228 10.51 -4.91 -0.84
CA GLY A 228 11.56 -3.92 -1.06
C GLY A 228 11.18 -2.81 -2.06
N PRO A 229 12.17 -2.01 -2.52
CA PRO A 229 13.58 -2.10 -2.16
C PRO A 229 13.82 -1.73 -0.70
N GLY A 230 14.75 -2.38 0.00
CA GLY A 230 14.99 -2.07 1.41
C GLY A 230 15.84 -3.13 2.10
N SER A 231 16.25 -2.86 3.34
CA SER A 231 17.09 -3.80 4.06
C SER A 231 16.36 -5.13 4.26
N LEU A 232 16.96 -6.21 3.76
CA LEU A 232 16.30 -7.52 3.76
C LEU A 232 16.01 -7.98 5.20
N PHE A 233 17.02 -7.91 6.07
CA PHE A 233 16.92 -8.37 7.45
C PHE A 233 16.36 -7.33 8.43
N GLU A 234 16.42 -6.02 8.12
CA GLU A 234 15.92 -4.99 9.03
C GLU A 234 14.49 -4.51 8.67
N SER A 235 14.14 -4.47 7.38
CA SER A 235 12.89 -3.86 6.92
C SER A 235 11.86 -4.84 6.37
N ILE A 236 12.30 -5.92 5.70
CA ILE A 236 11.39 -6.80 4.96
C ILE A 236 11.07 -8.06 5.77
N LEU A 237 12.08 -8.89 6.05
CA LEU A 237 11.93 -10.20 6.69
C LEU A 237 11.40 -10.16 8.12
N PRO A 238 11.68 -9.14 8.96
CA PRO A 238 11.12 -9.09 10.30
C PRO A 238 9.60 -9.26 10.36
N ASN A 239 8.86 -8.72 9.39
CA ASN A 239 7.40 -8.85 9.35
C ASN A 239 6.94 -10.32 9.26
N PHE A 240 7.75 -11.19 8.64
CA PHE A 240 7.47 -12.61 8.49
C PHE A 240 7.74 -13.43 9.75
N LEU A 241 8.37 -12.85 10.79
CA LEU A 241 8.46 -13.47 12.11
C LEU A 241 7.09 -13.58 12.80
N LEU A 242 6.09 -12.83 12.34
CA LEU A 242 4.71 -12.95 12.76
C LEU A 242 4.00 -14.03 11.92
N PRO A 243 3.58 -15.17 12.52
CA PRO A 243 3.00 -16.28 11.76
C PRO A 243 1.75 -15.90 10.96
N GLU A 244 0.89 -15.03 11.53
CA GLU A 244 -0.29 -14.53 10.82
C GLU A 244 0.08 -13.72 9.56
N PHE A 245 1.21 -13.01 9.58
CA PHE A 245 1.69 -12.20 8.47
C PHE A 245 2.21 -13.10 7.36
N ALA A 246 3.10 -14.02 7.72
CA ALA A 246 3.66 -15.00 6.79
C ALA A 246 2.54 -15.83 6.15
N GLU A 247 1.55 -16.26 6.92
CA GLU A 247 0.41 -17.02 6.40
C GLU A 247 -0.44 -16.19 5.43
N ALA A 248 -0.72 -14.93 5.75
CA ALA A 248 -1.47 -14.04 4.88
C ALA A 248 -0.77 -13.79 3.54
N VAL A 249 0.56 -13.63 3.53
CA VAL A 249 1.35 -13.49 2.29
C VAL A 249 1.37 -14.81 1.51
N ARG A 250 1.57 -15.94 2.20
CA ARG A 250 1.67 -17.29 1.60
C ARG A 250 0.38 -17.74 0.92
N THR A 251 -0.76 -17.48 1.56
CA THR A 251 -2.09 -17.88 1.06
C THR A 251 -2.67 -16.90 0.04
N SER A 252 -2.15 -15.68 -0.03
CA SER A 252 -2.58 -14.68 -1.01
C SER A 252 -2.33 -15.15 -2.45
N SER A 253 -3.29 -14.89 -3.35
CA SER A 253 -3.13 -15.11 -4.79
C SER A 253 -2.33 -14.01 -5.48
N ALA A 254 -1.97 -12.94 -4.75
CA ALA A 254 -1.16 -11.84 -5.26
C ALA A 254 0.14 -12.36 -5.87
N LYS A 255 0.66 -11.65 -6.89
CA LYS A 255 2.03 -11.89 -7.37
C LYS A 255 3.05 -11.39 -6.36
N LYS A 256 4.03 -12.22 -6.02
CA LYS A 256 5.12 -11.90 -5.09
C LYS A 256 6.29 -11.39 -5.92
N ILE A 257 6.66 -10.13 -5.76
CA ILE A 257 7.73 -9.50 -6.52
C ILE A 257 8.80 -9.05 -5.53
N PHE A 258 10.05 -9.45 -5.72
CA PHE A 258 11.17 -8.98 -4.92
C PHE A 258 12.04 -7.99 -5.72
N ILE A 259 12.41 -6.88 -5.09
CA ILE A 259 13.32 -5.89 -5.65
C ILE A 259 14.66 -6.07 -4.94
N CYS A 260 15.62 -6.65 -5.65
CA CYS A 260 16.92 -6.96 -5.08
C CYS A 260 17.69 -5.67 -4.77
N ASN A 261 18.44 -5.68 -3.65
CA ASN A 261 19.27 -4.55 -3.28
C ASN A 261 20.42 -4.36 -4.29
N LEU A 262 20.84 -3.10 -4.50
CA LEU A 262 21.95 -2.77 -5.41
C LEU A 262 23.31 -3.17 -4.85
N MET A 263 23.43 -3.14 -3.53
CA MET A 263 24.65 -3.42 -2.77
C MET A 263 24.31 -4.37 -1.62
N THR A 264 25.31 -5.16 -1.20
CA THR A 264 25.27 -5.89 0.07
C THR A 264 25.30 -4.92 1.24
N GLU A 265 24.72 -5.34 2.36
CA GLU A 265 24.68 -4.58 3.61
C GLU A 265 25.66 -5.20 4.61
N PRO A 266 26.60 -4.41 5.18
CA PRO A 266 27.60 -4.92 6.09
C PRO A 266 26.95 -5.51 7.34
N GLY A 267 27.40 -6.69 7.77
CA GLY A 267 26.86 -7.41 8.92
C GLY A 267 25.49 -8.03 8.69
N ARG A 268 24.94 -7.95 7.47
CA ARG A 268 23.59 -8.47 7.16
C ARG A 268 23.60 -9.40 5.96
N THR A 269 23.98 -8.88 4.80
CA THR A 269 23.99 -9.60 3.52
C THR A 269 25.39 -9.65 2.90
N SER A 270 26.43 -9.57 3.74
CA SER A 270 27.82 -9.61 3.28
C SER A 270 28.09 -10.90 2.51
N GLY A 271 28.62 -10.74 1.29
CA GLY A 271 28.88 -11.84 0.36
C GLY A 271 27.64 -12.42 -0.35
N PHE A 272 26.43 -11.91 -0.10
CA PHE A 272 25.22 -12.45 -0.73
C PHE A 272 25.17 -12.15 -2.23
N ARG A 273 24.79 -13.16 -3.00
CA ARG A 273 24.38 -13.05 -4.40
C ARG A 273 22.86 -12.96 -4.51
N VAL A 274 22.35 -12.79 -5.73
CA VAL A 274 20.90 -12.78 -6.01
C VAL A 274 20.24 -14.08 -5.51
N ALA A 275 20.85 -15.24 -5.79
CA ALA A 275 20.35 -16.54 -5.34
C ALA A 275 20.23 -16.63 -3.81
N ASP A 276 21.19 -16.07 -3.06
CA ASP A 276 21.16 -16.09 -1.59
C ASP A 276 20.01 -15.25 -1.03
N HIS A 277 19.73 -14.09 -1.64
CA HIS A 277 18.56 -13.28 -1.26
C HIS A 277 17.25 -14.06 -1.47
N ILE A 278 17.10 -14.76 -2.61
CA ILE A 278 15.90 -15.56 -2.91
C ILE A 278 15.78 -16.73 -1.93
N ARG A 279 16.89 -17.42 -1.66
CA ARG A 279 16.94 -18.55 -0.71
C ARG A 279 16.52 -18.11 0.69
N VAL A 280 17.06 -16.99 1.17
CA VAL A 280 16.71 -16.43 2.49
C VAL A 280 15.23 -16.02 2.52
N ILE A 281 14.69 -15.40 1.47
CA ILE A 281 13.24 -15.11 1.42
C ILE A 281 12.44 -16.40 1.52
N ARG A 282 12.81 -17.45 0.79
CA ARG A 282 12.13 -18.75 0.88
C ARG A 282 12.17 -19.35 2.27
N GLU A 283 13.32 -19.28 2.93
CA GLU A 283 13.52 -19.84 4.27
C GLU A 283 12.76 -19.05 5.36
N PHE A 284 12.85 -17.72 5.34
CA PHE A 284 12.28 -16.87 6.39
C PHE A 284 10.81 -16.51 6.16
N ALA A 285 10.42 -16.29 4.90
CA ALA A 285 9.06 -15.88 4.56
C ALA A 285 8.16 -17.05 4.18
N GLY A 286 8.72 -18.25 3.94
CA GLY A 286 7.95 -19.43 3.50
C GLY A 286 7.33 -19.26 2.11
N ILE A 287 7.85 -18.34 1.29
CA ILE A 287 7.38 -18.03 -0.05
C ILE A 287 8.55 -17.94 -1.03
N THR A 288 8.32 -18.34 -2.28
CA THR A 288 9.26 -18.08 -3.38
C THR A 288 8.71 -16.89 -4.18
N PRO A 289 9.45 -15.79 -4.36
CA PRO A 289 9.01 -14.70 -5.22
C PRO A 289 8.71 -15.21 -6.64
N ASP A 290 7.61 -14.78 -7.25
CA ASP A 290 7.31 -15.08 -8.64
C ASP A 290 8.33 -14.39 -9.57
N TYR A 291 8.63 -13.12 -9.26
CA TYR A 291 9.55 -12.29 -10.01
C TYR A 291 10.59 -11.62 -9.10
N VAL A 292 11.82 -11.51 -9.59
CA VAL A 292 12.92 -10.79 -8.91
C VAL A 292 13.50 -9.76 -9.87
N LEU A 293 13.48 -8.50 -9.48
CA LEU A 293 14.07 -7.40 -10.22
C LEU A 293 15.51 -7.17 -9.76
N VAL A 294 16.45 -7.23 -10.70
CA VAL A 294 17.89 -7.02 -10.45
C VAL A 294 18.40 -5.90 -11.36
N ASN A 295 19.28 -5.06 -10.83
CA ASN A 295 19.86 -3.97 -11.61
C ASN A 295 20.92 -4.49 -12.59
N ALA A 296 20.70 -4.27 -13.88
CA ALA A 296 21.59 -4.64 -14.97
C ALA A 296 22.81 -3.71 -15.08
N GLN A 297 22.63 -2.43 -14.77
CA GLN A 297 23.67 -1.41 -15.00
C GLN A 297 24.87 -1.62 -14.09
N ARG A 298 26.05 -1.77 -14.69
CA ARG A 298 27.30 -1.82 -13.94
C ARG A 298 27.57 -0.45 -13.32
N ILE A 299 27.90 -0.48 -12.04
CA ILE A 299 28.15 0.71 -11.23
C ILE A 299 29.57 1.16 -11.54
N ASP A 300 29.78 2.48 -11.62
CA ASP A 300 31.10 2.98 -12.00
C ASP A 300 32.17 2.54 -10.99
N PRO A 301 33.42 2.31 -11.43
CA PRO A 301 34.48 1.81 -10.55
C PRO A 301 34.83 2.74 -9.39
N GLU A 302 34.65 4.05 -9.52
CA GLU A 302 34.93 5.02 -8.46
C GLU A 302 33.88 4.90 -7.35
N THR A 303 32.60 4.88 -7.71
CA THR A 303 31.50 4.62 -6.78
C THR A 303 31.68 3.26 -6.12
N THR A 304 32.05 2.23 -6.87
CA THR A 304 32.29 0.88 -6.31
C THR A 304 33.39 0.90 -5.25
N ARG A 305 34.47 1.66 -5.43
CA ARG A 305 35.53 1.80 -4.41
C ARG A 305 35.04 2.51 -3.15
N ILE A 306 34.20 3.53 -3.28
CA ILE A 306 33.61 4.23 -2.13
C ILE A 306 32.78 3.26 -1.29
N TYR A 307 31.94 2.45 -1.94
CA TYR A 307 31.11 1.45 -1.27
C TYR A 307 31.92 0.28 -0.71
N ALA A 308 32.97 -0.16 -1.41
CA ALA A 308 33.89 -1.19 -0.92
C ALA A 308 34.63 -0.74 0.35
N ALA A 309 34.99 0.54 0.46
CA ALA A 309 35.57 1.10 1.69
C ALA A 309 34.59 1.09 2.89
N ALA A 310 33.29 0.93 2.62
CA ALA A 310 32.25 0.72 3.61
C ALA A 310 31.81 -0.76 3.72
N HIS A 311 32.62 -1.69 3.22
CA HIS A 311 32.35 -3.14 3.20
C HIS A 311 31.08 -3.54 2.43
N GLN A 312 30.74 -2.76 1.40
CA GLN A 312 29.59 -3.03 0.53
C GLN A 312 30.07 -3.46 -0.86
N THR A 313 29.43 -4.52 -1.39
CA THR A 313 29.73 -5.06 -2.70
C THR A 313 28.49 -5.01 -3.59
N PRO A 314 28.62 -4.70 -4.89
CA PRO A 314 27.50 -4.75 -5.81
C PRO A 314 26.86 -6.13 -5.89
N VAL A 315 25.53 -6.18 -5.90
CA VAL A 315 24.79 -7.42 -6.13
C VAL A 315 24.43 -7.48 -7.61
N TYR A 316 25.07 -8.39 -8.33
CA TYR A 316 24.82 -8.65 -9.75
C TYR A 316 24.39 -10.09 -9.97
N LEU A 317 23.74 -10.31 -11.11
CA LEU A 317 23.54 -11.66 -11.63
C LEU A 317 24.88 -12.22 -12.13
N ASP A 318 25.29 -13.38 -11.61
CA ASP A 318 26.53 -14.05 -12.04
C ASP A 318 26.26 -14.79 -13.37
N PRO A 319 27.14 -14.68 -14.38
CA PRO A 319 27.15 -15.55 -15.56
C PRO A 319 26.98 -17.05 -15.29
N SER A 320 27.41 -17.56 -14.13
CA SER A 320 27.18 -18.96 -13.75
C SER A 320 25.74 -19.28 -13.39
N ASP A 321 24.96 -18.30 -12.94
CA ASP A 321 23.60 -18.49 -12.43
C ASP A 321 22.56 -18.58 -13.56
N TYR A 322 22.99 -18.47 -14.82
CA TYR A 322 22.15 -18.60 -16.02
C TYR A 322 21.80 -20.07 -16.35
N GLU A 323 21.58 -20.90 -15.33
CA GLU A 323 21.40 -22.36 -15.44
C GLU A 323 20.23 -22.75 -16.36
N GLU A 324 19.18 -21.92 -16.43
CA GLU A 324 18.05 -22.14 -17.34
C GLU A 324 17.52 -20.83 -17.92
N LEU A 325 17.79 -20.58 -19.21
CA LEU A 325 17.22 -19.46 -19.97
C LEU A 325 15.73 -19.73 -20.24
N ALA A 326 14.86 -19.28 -19.35
CA ALA A 326 13.43 -19.33 -19.59
C ALA A 326 13.00 -18.21 -20.54
N THR A 327 12.28 -18.58 -21.60
CA THR A 327 11.70 -17.60 -22.53
C THR A 327 10.46 -16.99 -21.88
N ILE A 328 10.43 -15.66 -21.73
CA ILE A 328 9.26 -14.98 -21.16
C ILE A 328 8.13 -15.02 -22.21
N PRO A 329 6.94 -15.56 -21.90
CA PRO A 329 5.81 -15.56 -22.83
C PRO A 329 5.37 -14.13 -23.16
N GLY A 330 5.34 -13.77 -24.44
CA GLY A 330 4.85 -12.46 -24.93
C GLY A 330 5.94 -11.39 -25.17
N ASP A 331 7.22 -11.75 -25.13
CA ASP A 331 8.30 -10.77 -25.31
C ASP A 331 8.60 -10.47 -26.79
N MET A 332 8.19 -9.28 -27.25
CA MET A 332 8.61 -8.68 -28.54
C MET A 332 9.86 -7.79 -28.37
N HIS A 333 10.41 -7.62 -27.15
CA HIS A 333 11.46 -6.63 -26.83
C HIS A 333 12.76 -7.18 -26.21
N GLY A 334 12.93 -8.51 -26.07
CA GLY A 334 14.23 -9.14 -25.84
C GLY A 334 14.77 -9.04 -24.40
N GLN A 335 13.91 -8.92 -23.39
CA GLN A 335 14.31 -9.08 -22.00
C GLN A 335 14.37 -10.57 -21.65
N ARG A 336 15.60 -11.10 -21.55
CA ARG A 336 15.85 -12.48 -21.11
C ARG A 336 15.66 -12.56 -19.59
N GLY A 337 14.73 -13.41 -19.16
CA GLY A 337 14.61 -13.81 -17.76
C GLY A 337 15.44 -15.06 -17.49
N VAL A 338 15.88 -15.23 -16.25
CA VAL A 338 16.63 -16.41 -15.79
C VAL A 338 15.89 -17.04 -14.62
N MET A 339 15.75 -18.36 -14.62
CA MET A 339 15.19 -19.06 -13.46
C MET A 339 16.28 -19.30 -12.43
N ILE A 340 16.09 -18.75 -11.22
CA ILE A 340 17.02 -18.95 -10.09
C ILE A 340 16.20 -19.24 -8.85
N GLU A 341 16.52 -20.35 -8.16
CA GLU A 341 15.88 -20.74 -6.90
C GLU A 341 14.33 -20.82 -6.99
N GLY A 342 13.79 -21.05 -8.20
CA GLY A 342 12.35 -21.11 -8.49
C GLY A 342 11.69 -19.76 -8.83
N SER A 343 12.46 -18.68 -8.85
CA SER A 343 11.99 -17.34 -9.21
C SER A 343 12.41 -16.94 -10.63
N MET A 344 11.56 -16.18 -11.32
CA MET A 344 11.93 -15.53 -12.59
C MET A 344 12.72 -14.25 -12.30
N VAL A 345 14.02 -14.27 -12.54
CA VAL A 345 14.92 -13.13 -12.34
C VAL A 345 15.01 -12.31 -13.63
N ILE A 346 14.79 -11.00 -13.51
CA ILE A 346 14.74 -10.07 -14.63
C ILE A 346 15.71 -8.93 -14.37
N GLU A 347 16.68 -8.79 -15.27
CA GLU A 347 17.62 -7.67 -15.26
C GLU A 347 17.01 -6.45 -15.96
N ALA A 348 17.07 -5.30 -15.30
CA ALA A 348 16.64 -4.02 -15.86
C ALA A 348 17.56 -2.88 -15.38
N ASP A 349 17.56 -1.76 -16.08
CA ASP A 349 18.17 -0.54 -15.55
C ASP A 349 17.26 0.02 -14.44
N LEU A 350 17.67 -0.16 -13.18
CA LEU A 350 16.86 0.17 -12.00
C LEU A 350 17.51 1.24 -11.11
N SER A 351 18.69 1.73 -11.46
CA SER A 351 19.47 2.60 -10.58
C SER A 351 19.78 3.96 -11.19
N ALA A 352 20.04 4.92 -10.31
CA ALA A 352 20.57 6.23 -10.63
C ALA A 352 21.58 6.66 -9.54
N ALA A 353 22.65 7.31 -9.96
CA ALA A 353 23.59 7.94 -9.03
C ALA A 353 23.09 9.35 -8.69
N VAL A 354 22.81 9.60 -7.42
CA VAL A 354 22.29 10.88 -6.92
C VAL A 354 23.36 11.55 -6.06
N ILE A 355 23.59 12.84 -6.25
CA ILE A 355 24.45 13.62 -5.36
C ILE A 355 23.64 13.97 -4.12
N GLN A 356 24.05 13.43 -2.98
CA GLN A 356 23.46 13.74 -1.69
C GLN A 356 24.40 14.65 -0.91
N TYR A 357 23.86 15.78 -0.46
CA TYR A 357 24.58 16.70 0.41
C TYR A 357 24.41 16.21 1.84
N THR A 358 25.47 15.66 2.43
CA THR A 358 25.47 15.25 3.83
C THR A 358 26.14 16.34 4.66
N THR A 359 25.46 16.77 5.69
CA THR A 359 26.07 17.65 6.70
C THR A 359 26.72 16.76 7.75
N SER A 360 28.02 16.90 7.97
CA SER A 360 28.67 16.15 9.06
C SER A 360 28.16 16.67 10.41
N LEU A 361 27.87 15.77 11.35
CA LEU A 361 27.55 16.12 12.73
C LEU A 361 28.69 16.91 13.40
N ASP A 362 29.94 16.64 13.01
CA ASP A 362 31.14 17.29 13.55
C ASP A 362 31.38 18.69 12.96
N ASN A 363 30.79 19.00 11.80
CA ASN A 363 30.91 20.31 11.15
C ASN A 363 29.61 20.67 10.39
N PRO A 364 28.60 21.20 11.10
CA PRO A 364 27.28 21.51 10.53
C PRO A 364 27.29 22.54 9.38
N GLN A 365 28.40 23.28 9.20
CA GLN A 365 28.56 24.27 8.14
C GLN A 365 29.25 23.72 6.87
N GLN A 366 29.82 22.51 6.91
CA GLN A 366 30.41 21.88 5.73
C GLN A 366 29.44 20.83 5.17
N SER A 367 28.75 21.21 4.10
CA SER A 367 28.00 20.27 3.27
C SER A 367 28.96 19.52 2.35
N ARG A 368 29.09 18.20 2.55
CA ARG A 368 29.87 17.35 1.66
C ARG A 368 28.94 16.74 0.62
N ALA A 369 29.22 16.97 -0.65
CA ALA A 369 28.56 16.27 -1.74
C ALA A 369 29.09 14.82 -1.77
N VAL A 370 28.24 13.87 -1.42
CA VAL A 370 28.53 12.44 -1.49
C VAL A 370 27.68 11.85 -2.61
N ARG A 371 28.32 11.12 -3.52
CA ARG A 371 27.60 10.39 -4.56
C ARG A 371 27.01 9.13 -3.93
N VAL A 372 25.69 9.01 -3.96
CA VAL A 372 24.95 7.90 -3.37
C VAL A 372 24.21 7.18 -4.49
N LEU A 373 24.41 5.88 -4.59
CA LEU A 373 23.66 5.03 -5.50
C LEU A 373 22.31 4.70 -4.88
N ARG A 374 21.23 4.88 -5.65
CA ARG A 374 19.88 4.52 -5.23
C ARG A 374 19.13 3.88 -6.39
N HIS A 375 18.08 3.15 -6.04
CA HIS A 375 17.08 2.78 -7.04
C HIS A 375 16.40 4.04 -7.58
N ASP A 376 16.18 4.07 -8.88
CA ASP A 376 15.42 5.11 -9.56
C ASP A 376 13.93 4.76 -9.51
N GLY A 377 13.13 5.60 -8.84
CA GLY A 377 11.71 5.34 -8.62
C GLY A 377 10.89 5.24 -9.90
N GLN A 378 11.23 6.02 -10.95
CA GLN A 378 10.49 5.99 -12.21
C GLN A 378 10.82 4.73 -13.01
N LYS A 379 12.11 4.37 -13.10
CA LYS A 379 12.52 3.14 -13.78
C LYS A 379 11.95 1.91 -13.09
N LEU A 380 11.98 1.90 -11.77
CA LEU A 380 11.46 0.80 -10.95
C LEU A 380 9.94 0.67 -11.09
N ALA A 381 9.20 1.78 -11.06
CA ALA A 381 7.76 1.78 -11.30
C ALA A 381 7.42 1.25 -12.71
N ALA A 382 8.17 1.67 -13.74
CA ALA A 382 7.98 1.17 -15.10
C ALA A 382 8.20 -0.34 -15.21
N ALA A 383 9.27 -0.86 -14.60
CA ALA A 383 9.57 -2.29 -14.57
C ALA A 383 8.48 -3.09 -13.83
N LEU A 384 8.03 -2.61 -12.67
CA LEU A 384 6.93 -3.23 -11.91
C LEU A 384 5.62 -3.24 -12.70
N LEU A 385 5.26 -2.13 -13.33
CA LEU A 385 4.01 -2.04 -14.11
C LEU A 385 4.01 -3.01 -15.28
N GLU A 386 5.16 -3.20 -15.92
CA GLU A 386 5.34 -4.16 -17.00
C GLU A 386 5.18 -5.60 -16.50
N LEU A 387 5.77 -5.96 -15.36
CA LEU A 387 5.54 -7.28 -14.74
C LEU A 387 4.08 -7.52 -14.41
N LEU A 388 3.45 -6.52 -13.82
CA LEU A 388 2.06 -6.60 -13.44
C LEU A 388 1.12 -6.67 -14.65
N ARG A 389 1.52 -6.20 -15.85
CA ARG A 389 0.75 -6.37 -17.11
C ARG A 389 0.81 -7.79 -17.66
N ARG A 390 1.86 -8.53 -17.29
CA ARG A 390 2.07 -9.92 -17.73
C ARG A 390 1.41 -10.93 -16.80
N ALA A 391 1.08 -10.51 -15.58
CA ALA A 391 0.30 -11.25 -14.59
C ALA A 391 -1.21 -11.14 -14.86
#